data_AF-A0A950C350-F1
#
_entry.id   AF-A0A950C350-F1
#
_cell.length_a   1.000
_cell.length_b   1.000
_cell.length_c   1.000
_cell.angle_alpha   90.00
_cell.angle_beta   90.00
_cell.angle_gamma   90.00
#
_symmetry.space_group_name_H-M   'P 1'
#
loop_
_entity.id
_entity.type
_entity.pdbx_description
1 polymer ?
#
loop_
_entity_poly.entity_id
_entity_poly.type
_entity_poly.pdbx_seq_one_letter_code
_entity_poly.pdbx_strand_id
1 'polypeptide(L)'
;MSTQEFLVGSAVLASETPRNPQSVARVQPLTTQRFEWTMGAYMVLLCLGSSLDNWAHFHGKVDQSFFTPWHAVLYGMMALMGTVLGPTAFSNRKKGFAWQRSLPQGYVVSLLGVGLFIVAGLIDLCWHLMFGIEFDTAAYISPPHLFLLTSGILAGTGPVRSAWYRLTPSTARGWRTLGPMLLSAASAVAALAMFTVFASPMVDTFAAKNPHQVTMAFTNMVYTNSGATNGMGHGDMSSFEQALGVAEVIVQTVLLMSFTLLL
;
A
#
# COMPACT_ATOMS: atom_id res chain seq x y z
N MET A 1 33.50 -56.31 25.46
CA MET A 1 33.33 -54.91 24.99
C MET A 1 31.87 -54.56 25.22
N SER A 2 31.47 -54.12 26.41
CA SER A 2 31.67 -52.79 27.06
C SER A 2 30.74 -51.71 26.49
N THR A 3 29.81 -51.29 27.33
CA THR A 3 28.72 -50.33 27.23
C THR A 3 29.18 -48.87 27.03
N GLN A 4 30.30 -48.64 26.34
CA GLN A 4 30.91 -47.31 26.17
C GLN A 4 30.65 -46.64 24.81
N GLU A 5 30.14 -47.35 23.80
CA GLU A 5 29.91 -46.73 22.47
C GLU A 5 28.64 -45.87 22.39
N PHE A 6 27.73 -45.98 23.36
CA PHE A 6 26.46 -45.21 23.36
C PHE A 6 26.60 -43.77 23.90
N LEU A 7 27.76 -43.41 24.46
CA LEU A 7 27.98 -42.07 25.05
C LEU A 7 28.87 -41.15 24.20
N VAL A 8 29.43 -41.63 23.08
CA VAL A 8 30.32 -40.83 22.22
C VAL A 8 29.53 -40.08 21.12
N GLY A 9 28.34 -40.56 20.74
CA GLY A 9 27.50 -39.90 19.71
C GLY A 9 26.79 -38.62 20.18
N SER A 10 26.71 -38.38 21.48
CA SER A 10 25.92 -37.27 22.07
C SER A 10 26.75 -36.03 22.41
N ALA A 11 28.07 -36.08 22.22
CA ALA A 11 29.01 -35.04 22.63
C ALA A 11 29.57 -34.18 21.46
N VAL A 12 29.04 -34.32 20.24
CA VAL A 12 29.43 -33.50 19.08
C VAL A 12 28.46 -32.32 18.87
N LEU A 13 27.78 -31.87 19.94
CA LEU A 13 26.86 -30.72 19.94
C LEU A 13 27.35 -29.50 20.72
N ALA A 14 28.65 -29.36 20.98
CA ALA A 14 29.16 -28.15 21.60
C ALA A 14 30.60 -27.84 21.20
N SER A 15 30.79 -27.16 20.06
CA SER A 15 31.83 -26.12 19.87
C SER A 15 32.12 -25.79 18.41
N GLU A 16 31.14 -25.30 17.66
CA GLU A 16 31.46 -24.47 16.49
C GLU A 16 30.77 -23.11 16.58
N THR A 17 31.40 -22.21 17.33
CA THR A 17 31.26 -20.77 17.07
C THR A 17 32.52 -20.22 16.42
N PRO A 18 32.60 -20.23 15.08
CA PRO A 18 33.09 -19.08 14.36
C PRO A 18 31.87 -18.21 14.03
N ARG A 19 31.71 -17.11 14.78
CA ARG A 19 30.74 -16.06 14.45
C ARG A 19 31.25 -15.31 13.21
N ASN A 20 31.25 -15.98 12.06
CA ASN A 20 31.61 -15.37 10.78
C ASN A 20 30.57 -14.28 10.47
N PRO A 21 30.94 -13.00 10.40
CA PRO A 21 29.99 -11.93 10.05
C PRO A 21 29.29 -12.19 8.71
N GLN A 22 29.92 -12.96 7.82
CA GLN A 22 29.36 -13.34 6.53
C GLN A 22 28.29 -14.43 6.60
N SER A 23 28.21 -15.23 7.66
CA SER A 23 27.15 -16.25 7.81
C SER A 23 25.80 -15.60 8.16
N VAL A 24 25.82 -14.60 9.04
CA VAL A 24 24.63 -13.79 9.40
C VAL A 24 24.17 -12.97 8.19
N ALA A 25 25.09 -12.48 7.36
CA ALA A 25 24.75 -11.75 6.14
C ALA A 25 23.98 -12.61 5.12
N ARG A 26 24.12 -13.94 5.17
CA ARG A 26 23.55 -14.87 4.17
C ARG A 26 22.13 -15.34 4.51
N VAL A 27 21.72 -15.28 5.77
CA VAL A 27 20.42 -15.76 6.26
C VAL A 27 19.46 -14.57 6.47
N GLN A 28 18.20 -14.68 6.03
CA GLN A 28 17.16 -13.70 6.33
C GLN A 28 16.38 -14.08 7.59
N PRO A 29 15.82 -13.11 8.35
CA PRO A 29 14.92 -13.40 9.45
C PRO A 29 13.72 -14.23 8.98
N LEU A 30 13.40 -15.30 9.70
CA LEU A 30 12.20 -16.08 9.41
C LEU A 30 10.94 -15.29 9.81
N THR A 31 9.90 -15.39 9.00
CA THR A 31 8.58 -14.88 9.40
C THR A 31 7.95 -15.78 10.47
N THR A 32 7.01 -15.23 11.22
CA THR A 32 6.20 -16.00 12.17
C THR A 32 4.73 -15.87 11.82
N GLN A 33 3.94 -16.87 12.19
CA GLN A 33 2.50 -16.85 11.96
C GLN A 33 1.82 -15.61 12.55
N ARG A 34 2.25 -15.19 13.75
CA ARG A 34 1.73 -13.99 14.41
C ARG A 34 2.04 -12.73 13.61
N PHE A 35 3.29 -12.59 13.15
CA PHE A 35 3.72 -11.46 12.32
C PHE A 35 2.88 -11.35 11.04
N GLU A 36 2.70 -12.46 10.32
CA GLU A 36 1.87 -12.47 9.10
C GLU A 36 0.43 -12.04 9.38
N TRP A 37 -0.21 -12.58 10.42
CA TRP A 37 -1.58 -12.20 10.79
C TRP A 37 -1.69 -10.73 11.20
N THR A 38 -0.72 -10.21 11.95
CA THR A 38 -0.68 -8.78 12.31
C THR A 38 -0.62 -7.92 11.05
N MET A 39 0.26 -8.26 10.10
CA MET A 39 0.40 -7.50 8.86
C MET A 39 -0.83 -7.60 7.96
N GLY A 40 -1.45 -8.77 7.85
CA GLY A 40 -2.71 -8.96 7.14
C GLY A 40 -3.85 -8.16 7.77
N ALA A 41 -3.97 -8.17 9.11
CA ALA A 41 -4.98 -7.40 9.83
C ALA A 41 -4.76 -5.88 9.67
N TYR A 42 -3.51 -5.41 9.68
CA TYR A 42 -3.21 -4.00 9.46
C TYR A 42 -3.50 -3.55 8.02
N MET A 43 -3.37 -4.42 7.02
CA MET A 43 -3.83 -4.09 5.67
C MET A 43 -5.36 -3.96 5.60
N VAL A 44 -6.10 -4.82 6.31
CA VAL A 44 -7.56 -4.69 6.43
C VAL A 44 -7.93 -3.37 7.11
N LEU A 45 -7.28 -3.04 8.23
CA LEU A 45 -7.53 -1.80 8.95
C LEU A 45 -7.17 -0.55 8.12
N LEU A 46 -6.06 -0.58 7.38
CA LEU A 46 -5.70 0.49 6.46
C LEU A 46 -6.76 0.68 5.37
N CYS A 47 -7.25 -0.41 4.79
CA CYS A 47 -8.33 -0.39 3.82
C CYS A 47 -9.62 0.23 4.41
N LEU A 48 -9.99 -0.16 5.64
CA LEU A 48 -11.16 0.39 6.33
C LEU A 48 -10.99 1.88 6.68
N GLY A 49 -9.79 2.27 7.13
CA GLY A 49 -9.45 3.66 7.40
C GLY A 49 -9.54 4.52 6.14
N SER A 50 -9.04 4.01 5.01
CA SER A 50 -9.20 4.66 3.70
C SER A 50 -10.66 4.74 3.28
N SER A 51 -11.47 3.69 3.45
CA SER A 51 -12.91 3.74 3.16
C SER A 51 -13.65 4.78 4.01
N LEU A 52 -13.28 4.89 5.28
CA LEU A 52 -13.87 5.85 6.21
C LEU A 52 -13.53 7.29 5.84
N ASP A 53 -12.27 7.53 5.50
CA ASP A 53 -11.78 8.84 5.05
C ASP A 53 -12.47 9.29 3.76
N ASN A 54 -12.55 8.37 2.81
CA ASN A 54 -13.21 8.56 1.54
C ASN A 54 -14.73 8.82 1.69
N TRP A 55 -15.40 8.13 2.63
CA TRP A 55 -16.76 8.46 3.02
C TRP A 55 -16.88 9.88 3.58
N ALA A 56 -15.92 10.32 4.40
CA ALA A 56 -15.92 11.65 5.00
C ALA A 56 -15.79 12.77 3.95
N HIS A 57 -14.97 12.57 2.91
CA HIS A 57 -14.88 13.49 1.77
C HIS A 57 -16.23 13.67 1.06
N PHE A 58 -16.94 12.59 0.77
CA PHE A 58 -18.27 12.70 0.13
C PHE A 58 -19.36 13.33 0.99
N HIS A 59 -19.19 13.34 2.30
CA HIS A 59 -20.19 13.86 3.25
C HIS A 59 -19.83 15.25 3.80
N GLY A 60 -18.90 15.94 3.14
CA GLY A 60 -18.50 17.30 3.49
C GLY A 60 -17.85 17.41 4.88
N LYS A 61 -17.21 16.33 5.34
CA LYS A 61 -16.61 16.26 6.70
C LYS A 61 -15.15 16.68 6.73
N VAL A 62 -14.55 16.91 5.57
CA VAL A 62 -13.13 17.23 5.43
C VAL A 62 -12.90 18.65 4.92
N ASP A 63 -13.93 19.32 4.40
CA ASP A 63 -13.89 20.57 3.61
C ASP A 63 -13.19 21.77 4.26
N GLN A 64 -13.04 21.79 5.58
CA GLN A 64 -12.54 22.95 6.33
C GLN A 64 -11.07 22.82 6.73
N SER A 65 -10.52 21.59 6.74
CA SER A 65 -9.17 21.35 7.24
C SER A 65 -8.66 19.98 6.85
N PHE A 66 -7.37 19.89 6.57
CA PHE A 66 -6.67 18.61 6.46
C PHE A 66 -6.62 17.86 7.80
N PHE A 67 -6.57 18.56 8.93
CA PHE A 67 -6.45 17.90 10.23
C PHE A 67 -7.82 17.45 10.74
N THR A 68 -8.27 16.30 10.27
CA THR A 68 -9.55 15.68 10.67
C THR A 68 -9.34 14.37 11.42
N PRO A 69 -10.35 13.92 12.21
CA PRO A 69 -10.32 12.59 12.80
C PRO A 69 -10.22 11.47 11.76
N TRP A 70 -10.72 11.67 10.54
CA TRP A 70 -10.76 10.67 9.48
C TRP A 70 -9.38 10.44 8.86
N HIS A 71 -8.68 11.53 8.52
CA HIS A 71 -7.27 11.46 8.14
C HIS A 71 -6.43 10.87 9.27
N ALA A 72 -6.67 11.27 10.52
CA ALA A 72 -5.95 10.71 11.67
C ALA A 72 -6.12 9.18 11.77
N VAL A 73 -7.30 8.64 11.45
CA VAL A 73 -7.52 7.19 11.36
C VAL A 73 -6.72 6.59 10.21
N LEU A 74 -6.83 7.13 8.98
CA LEU A 74 -6.09 6.63 7.81
C LEU A 74 -4.57 6.59 8.06
N TYR A 75 -3.98 7.73 8.42
CA TYR A 75 -2.55 7.86 8.72
C TYR A 75 -2.15 7.02 9.94
N GLY A 76 -3.02 6.91 10.94
CA GLY A 76 -2.82 6.07 12.11
C GLY A 76 -2.72 4.58 11.77
N MET A 77 -3.54 4.07 10.85
CA MET A 77 -3.46 2.67 10.42
C MET A 77 -2.15 2.36 9.68
N MET A 78 -1.65 3.29 8.86
CA MET A 78 -0.31 3.15 8.27
C MET A 78 0.79 3.20 9.35
N ALA A 79 0.66 4.11 10.32
CA ALA A 79 1.62 4.22 11.42
C ALA A 79 1.72 2.92 12.23
N LEU A 80 0.60 2.24 12.50
CA LEU A 80 0.59 0.92 13.15
C LEU A 80 1.44 -0.09 12.37
N MET A 81 1.32 -0.12 11.05
CA MET A 81 2.14 -0.98 10.20
C MET A 81 3.64 -0.63 10.29
N GLY A 82 3.96 0.67 10.30
CA GLY A 82 5.30 1.19 10.56
C GLY A 82 5.87 0.80 11.92
N THR A 83 5.06 0.75 12.98
CA THR A 83 5.50 0.36 14.33
C THR A 83 5.92 -1.11 14.43
N VAL A 84 5.46 -1.96 13.52
CA VAL A 84 5.90 -3.36 13.44
C VAL A 84 7.14 -3.48 12.55
N LEU A 85 7.11 -2.89 11.35
CA LEU A 85 8.18 -3.05 10.37
C LEU A 85 9.46 -2.29 10.74
N GLY A 86 9.34 -1.02 11.14
CA GLY A 86 10.48 -0.15 11.44
C GLY A 86 11.34 -0.67 12.59
N PRO A 87 10.76 -0.88 13.80
CA PRO A 87 11.50 -1.45 14.93
C PRO A 87 12.07 -2.85 14.67
N THR A 88 11.35 -3.72 13.93
CA THR A 88 11.87 -5.05 13.55
C THR A 88 13.09 -4.92 12.64
N ALA A 89 13.00 -4.09 11.59
CA ALA A 89 14.11 -3.83 10.69
C ALA A 89 15.31 -3.25 11.45
N PHE A 90 15.10 -2.21 12.27
CA PHE A 90 16.14 -1.57 13.06
C PHE A 90 16.82 -2.54 14.04
N SER A 91 16.04 -3.37 14.72
CA SER A 91 16.57 -4.38 15.64
C SER A 91 17.43 -5.42 14.91
N ASN A 92 17.04 -5.83 13.71
CA ASN A 92 17.84 -6.75 12.89
C ASN A 92 19.06 -6.07 12.29
N ARG A 93 18.99 -4.78 11.95
CA ARG A 93 20.18 -3.99 11.56
C ARG A 93 21.23 -3.97 12.67
N LYS A 94 20.81 -3.76 13.92
CA LYS A 94 21.71 -3.83 15.10
C LYS A 94 22.35 -5.21 15.29
N LYS A 95 21.69 -6.27 14.83
CA LYS A 95 22.21 -7.65 14.86
C LYS A 95 23.13 -7.99 13.68
N GLY A 96 23.38 -7.04 12.76
CA GLY A 96 24.30 -7.20 11.63
C GLY A 96 23.67 -7.61 10.30
N PHE A 97 22.34 -7.75 10.22
CA PHE A 97 21.66 -8.05 8.95
C PHE A 97 21.77 -6.86 8.01
N ALA A 98 22.05 -7.07 6.72
CA ALA A 98 21.98 -6.02 5.69
C ALA A 98 20.56 -5.43 5.57
N TRP A 99 20.42 -4.19 5.07
CA TRP A 99 19.12 -3.52 4.93
C TRP A 99 18.13 -4.32 4.08
N GLN A 100 18.57 -4.85 2.95
CA GLN A 100 17.76 -5.68 2.05
C GLN A 100 17.35 -7.03 2.67
N ARG A 101 17.85 -7.34 3.88
CA ARG A 101 17.64 -8.60 4.59
C ARG A 101 17.25 -8.37 6.06
N SER A 102 16.86 -7.15 6.43
CA SER A 102 16.54 -6.83 7.83
C SER A 102 15.12 -7.23 8.24
N LEU A 103 14.30 -7.66 7.29
CA LEU A 103 12.93 -8.14 7.52
C LEU A 103 12.75 -9.52 6.89
N PRO A 104 11.69 -10.26 7.29
CA PRO A 104 11.30 -11.47 6.58
C PRO A 104 11.08 -11.23 5.10
N GLN A 105 11.28 -12.28 4.31
CA GLN A 105 11.22 -12.20 2.85
C GLN A 105 9.88 -11.62 2.38
N GLY A 106 9.94 -10.63 1.47
CA GLY A 106 8.76 -9.90 0.97
C GLY A 106 8.40 -8.62 1.73
N TYR A 107 8.91 -8.40 2.95
CA TYR A 107 8.54 -7.23 3.78
C TYR A 107 9.45 -6.02 3.66
N VAL A 108 10.62 -6.13 3.02
CA VAL A 108 11.46 -4.94 2.73
C VAL A 108 10.71 -3.96 1.81
N VAL A 109 9.97 -4.49 0.83
CA VAL A 109 9.09 -3.68 -0.04
C VAL A 109 7.96 -3.04 0.78
N SER A 110 7.44 -3.75 1.79
CA SER A 110 6.44 -3.17 2.70
C SER A 110 6.99 -2.00 3.50
N LEU A 111 8.23 -2.10 4.01
CA LEU A 111 8.87 -1.00 4.72
C LEU A 111 9.13 0.19 3.80
N LEU A 112 9.51 -0.06 2.54
CA LEU A 112 9.61 0.99 1.52
C LEU A 112 8.24 1.64 1.28
N GLY A 113 7.17 0.86 1.17
CA GLY A 113 5.79 1.36 1.04
C GLY A 113 5.40 2.28 2.19
N VAL A 114 5.71 1.92 3.44
CA VAL A 114 5.49 2.81 4.60
C VAL A 114 6.25 4.13 4.44
N GLY A 115 7.51 4.09 4.02
CA GLY A 115 8.30 5.29 3.79
C GLY A 115 7.73 6.18 2.69
N LEU A 116 7.32 5.58 1.57
CA LEU A 116 6.67 6.29 0.47
C LEU A 116 5.32 6.88 0.88
N PHE A 117 4.56 6.20 1.75
CA PHE A 117 3.28 6.70 2.25
C PHE A 117 3.44 7.94 3.13
N ILE A 118 4.52 8.00 3.93
CA ILE A 118 4.85 9.22 4.69
C ILE A 118 5.13 10.38 3.73
N VAL A 119 5.90 10.14 2.67
CA VAL A 119 6.18 11.16 1.65
C VAL A 119 4.89 11.58 0.93
N ALA A 120 4.05 10.61 0.54
CA ALA A 120 2.77 10.85 -0.10
C ALA A 120 1.85 11.67 0.80
N GLY A 121 1.78 11.38 2.10
CA GLY A 121 0.98 12.16 3.06
C GLY A 121 1.46 13.59 3.28
N LEU A 122 2.77 13.83 3.20
CA LEU A 122 3.31 15.20 3.22
C LEU A 122 2.97 15.95 1.94
N ILE A 123 3.02 15.26 0.78
CA ILE A 123 2.60 15.82 -0.50
C ILE A 123 1.11 16.15 -0.45
N ASP A 124 0.29 15.26 0.10
CA ASP A 124 -1.15 15.40 0.28
C ASP A 124 -1.51 16.61 1.16
N LEU A 125 -0.84 16.76 2.31
CA LEU A 125 -0.96 17.96 3.14
C LEU A 125 -0.60 19.23 2.36
N CYS A 126 0.56 19.25 1.70
CA CYS A 126 1.00 20.42 0.93
C CYS A 126 0.02 20.73 -0.20
N TRP A 127 -0.50 19.70 -0.87
CA TRP A 127 -1.50 19.82 -1.93
C TRP A 127 -2.75 20.52 -1.41
N HIS A 128 -3.28 20.07 -0.28
CA HIS A 128 -4.45 20.68 0.35
C HIS A 128 -4.23 22.12 0.80
N LEU A 129 -3.00 22.47 1.21
CA LEU A 129 -2.65 23.85 1.55
C LEU A 129 -2.56 24.77 0.32
N MET A 130 -2.13 24.25 -0.83
CA MET A 130 -1.93 25.04 -2.05
C MET A 130 -3.19 25.16 -2.90
N PHE A 131 -3.94 24.05 -3.05
CA PHE A 131 -5.04 23.92 -4.01
C PHE A 131 -6.41 23.78 -3.33
N GLY A 132 -6.45 23.68 -2.00
CA GLY A 132 -7.66 23.43 -1.25
C GLY A 132 -8.04 21.94 -1.19
N ILE A 133 -9.23 21.67 -0.67
CA ILE A 133 -9.73 20.30 -0.49
C ILE A 133 -10.59 19.94 -1.70
N GLU A 134 -10.22 18.84 -2.34
CA GLU A 134 -10.89 18.33 -3.53
C GLU A 134 -12.23 17.70 -3.18
N PHE A 135 -13.20 17.87 -4.07
CA PHE A 135 -14.55 17.35 -3.92
C PHE A 135 -14.80 16.17 -4.86
N ASP A 136 -15.66 15.25 -4.43
CA ASP A 136 -16.25 14.21 -5.27
C ASP A 136 -15.19 13.33 -5.99
N THR A 137 -15.16 13.33 -7.32
CA THR A 137 -14.30 12.44 -8.10
C THR A 137 -12.85 12.89 -8.11
N ALA A 138 -12.54 14.19 -7.95
CA ALA A 138 -11.17 14.71 -7.90
C ALA A 138 -10.33 14.04 -6.81
N ALA A 139 -10.94 13.81 -5.65
CA ALA A 139 -10.25 13.19 -4.51
C ALA A 139 -9.70 11.79 -4.83
N TYR A 140 -10.27 11.08 -5.82
CA TYR A 140 -9.75 9.76 -6.21
C TYR A 140 -8.57 9.83 -7.17
N ILE A 141 -8.54 10.85 -8.01
CA ILE A 141 -7.62 10.88 -9.16
C ILE A 141 -6.51 11.90 -8.98
N SER A 142 -6.56 12.69 -7.91
CA SER A 142 -5.48 13.63 -7.64
C SER A 142 -4.15 12.92 -7.38
N PRO A 143 -3.04 13.55 -7.80
CA PRO A 143 -1.72 12.93 -7.68
C PRO A 143 -1.36 12.42 -6.27
N PRO A 144 -1.68 13.14 -5.17
CA PRO A 144 -1.35 12.66 -3.82
C PRO A 144 -2.12 11.39 -3.44
N HIS A 145 -3.42 11.31 -3.72
CA HIS A 145 -4.26 10.16 -3.36
C HIS A 145 -3.86 8.89 -4.12
N LEU A 146 -3.52 9.01 -5.40
CA LEU A 146 -2.98 7.89 -6.19
C LEU A 146 -1.62 7.41 -5.64
N PHE A 147 -0.79 8.34 -5.17
CA PHE A 147 0.47 7.99 -4.53
C PHE A 147 0.28 7.33 -3.16
N LEU A 148 -0.68 7.81 -2.35
CA LEU A 148 -1.10 7.19 -1.10
C LEU A 148 -1.64 5.77 -1.32
N LEU A 149 -2.50 5.57 -2.33
CA LEU A 149 -3.01 4.26 -2.72
C LEU A 149 -1.87 3.29 -3.04
N THR A 150 -0.96 3.72 -3.91
CA THR A 150 0.15 2.88 -4.39
C THR A 150 1.09 2.50 -3.27
N SER A 151 1.52 3.48 -2.48
CA SER A 151 2.41 3.26 -1.34
C SER A 151 1.73 2.43 -0.24
N GLY A 152 0.43 2.61 -0.03
CA GLY A 152 -0.40 1.82 0.88
C GLY A 152 -0.51 0.36 0.45
N ILE A 153 -0.76 0.11 -0.84
CA ILE A 153 -0.75 -1.23 -1.42
C ILE A 153 0.63 -1.87 -1.28
N LEU A 154 1.71 -1.14 -1.59
CA LEU A 154 3.08 -1.65 -1.41
C LEU A 154 3.34 -2.02 0.05
N ALA A 155 2.93 -1.18 1.00
CA ALA A 155 3.07 -1.46 2.43
C ALA A 155 2.30 -2.73 2.83
N GLY A 156 1.02 -2.80 2.48
CA GLY A 156 0.11 -3.81 2.97
C GLY A 156 0.15 -5.17 2.28
N THR A 157 0.77 -5.29 1.09
CA THR A 157 0.87 -6.55 0.33
C THR A 157 2.05 -7.44 0.72
N GLY A 158 2.72 -7.15 1.84
CA GLY A 158 3.79 -7.97 2.41
C GLY A 158 3.43 -9.45 2.59
N PRO A 159 2.24 -9.79 3.14
CA PRO A 159 1.80 -11.18 3.28
C PRO A 159 1.67 -11.95 1.96
N VAL A 160 1.34 -11.25 0.86
CA VAL A 160 1.25 -11.83 -0.49
C VAL A 160 2.64 -12.18 -1.01
N ARG A 161 3.58 -11.23 -0.96
CA ARG A 161 4.98 -11.50 -1.34
C ARG A 161 5.62 -12.57 -0.47
N SER A 162 5.39 -12.53 0.85
CA SER A 162 5.87 -13.56 1.78
C SER A 162 5.31 -14.94 1.43
N ALA A 163 4.06 -15.01 0.98
CA ALA A 163 3.42 -16.27 0.61
C ALA A 163 4.10 -16.92 -0.59
N TRP A 164 4.47 -16.11 -1.58
CA TRP A 164 5.20 -16.56 -2.77
C TRP A 164 6.49 -17.31 -2.41
N TYR A 165 7.20 -16.87 -1.37
CA TYR A 165 8.45 -17.50 -0.94
C TYR A 165 8.25 -18.69 0.00
N ARG A 166 7.21 -18.67 0.86
CA ARG A 166 7.01 -19.69 1.89
C ARG A 166 6.13 -20.87 1.45
N LEU A 167 5.24 -20.67 0.49
CA LEU A 167 4.27 -21.69 0.08
C LEU A 167 4.89 -22.63 -0.97
N THR A 168 5.16 -23.85 -0.56
CA THR A 168 5.62 -24.95 -1.42
C THR A 168 4.51 -25.99 -1.62
N PRO A 169 4.65 -26.93 -2.56
CA PRO A 169 3.69 -28.05 -2.72
C PRO A 169 3.47 -28.87 -1.44
N SER A 170 4.47 -28.93 -0.55
CA SER A 170 4.40 -29.63 0.74
C SER A 170 3.81 -28.79 1.87
N THR A 171 3.53 -27.51 1.65
CA THR A 171 2.99 -26.63 2.70
C THR A 171 1.52 -26.94 2.96
N ALA A 172 1.16 -27.16 4.23
CA ALA A 172 -0.22 -27.38 4.63
C ALA A 172 -1.11 -26.17 4.28
N ARG A 173 -2.10 -26.41 3.41
CA ARG A 173 -3.05 -25.40 2.96
C ARG A 173 -4.23 -25.34 3.92
N GLY A 174 -4.23 -24.32 4.78
CA GLY A 174 -5.32 -24.06 5.71
C GLY A 174 -5.44 -22.57 6.00
N TRP A 175 -6.56 -22.16 6.61
CA TRP A 175 -6.83 -20.75 6.89
C TRP A 175 -5.75 -20.08 7.74
N ARG A 176 -5.15 -20.83 8.67
CA ARG A 176 -4.00 -20.34 9.46
C ARG A 176 -2.84 -19.90 8.56
N THR A 177 -2.50 -20.69 7.53
CA THR A 177 -1.36 -20.44 6.64
C THR A 177 -1.67 -19.42 5.54
N LEU A 178 -2.88 -19.46 4.98
CA LEU A 178 -3.29 -18.66 3.82
C LEU A 178 -4.01 -17.36 4.19
N GLY A 179 -4.64 -17.30 5.36
CA GLY A 179 -5.45 -16.17 5.81
C GLY A 179 -4.77 -14.81 5.69
N PRO A 180 -3.51 -14.63 6.15
CA PRO A 180 -2.81 -13.35 5.99
C PRO A 180 -2.66 -12.88 4.54
N MET A 181 -2.35 -13.81 3.63
CA MET A 181 -2.24 -13.52 2.20
C MET A 181 -3.59 -13.15 1.62
N LEU A 182 -4.64 -13.91 1.96
CA LEU A 182 -5.99 -13.70 1.43
C LEU A 182 -6.59 -12.39 1.92
N LEU A 183 -6.43 -12.04 3.20
CA LEU A 183 -6.84 -10.74 3.74
C LEU A 183 -6.12 -9.60 3.04
N SER A 184 -4.80 -9.70 2.90
CA SER A 184 -3.99 -8.68 2.24
C SER A 184 -4.36 -8.50 0.76
N ALA A 185 -4.53 -9.60 0.02
CA ALA A 185 -4.93 -9.57 -1.38
C ALA A 185 -6.36 -9.02 -1.57
N ALA A 186 -7.31 -9.47 -0.74
CA ALA A 186 -8.69 -8.98 -0.80
C ALA A 186 -8.76 -7.47 -0.51
N SER A 187 -8.02 -6.99 0.49
CA SER A 187 -7.95 -5.56 0.79
C SER A 187 -7.26 -4.75 -0.30
N ALA A 188 -6.23 -5.28 -0.97
CA ALA A 188 -5.62 -4.61 -2.11
C ALA A 188 -6.60 -4.47 -3.29
N VAL A 189 -7.35 -5.54 -3.59
CA VAL A 189 -8.41 -5.51 -4.60
C VAL A 189 -9.52 -4.54 -4.21
N ALA A 190 -9.93 -4.52 -2.94
CA ALA A 190 -10.94 -3.58 -2.45
C ALA A 190 -10.49 -2.13 -2.58
N ALA A 191 -9.23 -1.81 -2.22
CA ALA A 191 -8.67 -0.47 -2.36
C ALA A 191 -8.63 -0.02 -3.83
N LEU A 192 -8.21 -0.90 -4.75
CA LEU A 192 -8.25 -0.61 -6.19
C LEU A 192 -9.69 -0.39 -6.66
N ALA A 193 -10.62 -1.24 -6.25
CA ALA A 193 -12.03 -1.13 -6.63
C ALA A 193 -12.63 0.22 -6.19
N MET A 194 -12.31 0.69 -4.98
CA MET A 194 -12.72 2.01 -4.49
C MET A 194 -12.22 3.13 -5.40
N PHE A 195 -10.94 3.11 -5.78
CA PHE A 195 -10.33 4.12 -6.64
C PHE A 195 -10.73 4.02 -8.12
N THR A 196 -11.45 2.97 -8.51
CA THR A 196 -12.00 2.81 -9.86
C THR A 196 -13.53 2.86 -9.90
N VAL A 197 -14.19 3.12 -8.78
CA VAL A 197 -15.65 2.99 -8.66
C VAL A 197 -16.39 3.93 -9.60
N PHE A 198 -15.84 5.11 -9.87
CA PHE A 198 -16.40 6.09 -10.82
C PHE A 198 -16.40 5.58 -12.27
N ALA A 199 -15.55 4.62 -12.61
CA ALA A 199 -15.49 3.98 -13.92
C ALA A 199 -16.34 2.70 -14.01
N SER A 200 -17.07 2.35 -12.94
CA SER A 200 -17.89 1.14 -12.90
C SER A 200 -19.14 1.29 -13.78
N PRO A 201 -19.48 0.29 -14.62
CA PRO A 201 -20.71 0.30 -15.40
C PRO A 201 -21.98 0.26 -14.55
N MET A 202 -21.87 -0.05 -13.25
CA MET A 202 -22.99 0.01 -12.30
C MET A 202 -23.25 1.42 -11.77
N VAL A 203 -22.24 2.30 -11.79
CA VAL A 203 -22.35 3.71 -11.38
C VAL A 203 -22.64 4.58 -12.59
N ASP A 204 -21.95 4.32 -13.71
CA ASP A 204 -22.17 5.04 -14.95
C ASP A 204 -22.22 4.08 -16.17
N THR A 205 -23.40 4.00 -16.80
CA THR A 205 -23.64 3.16 -17.98
C THR A 205 -23.13 3.85 -19.26
N PHE A 206 -21.82 4.07 -19.37
CA PHE A 206 -21.19 4.69 -20.54
C PHE A 206 -21.63 4.07 -21.88
N ALA A 207 -21.88 2.75 -21.92
CA ALA A 207 -22.34 2.03 -23.11
C ALA A 207 -23.79 2.38 -23.54
N ALA A 208 -24.60 2.95 -22.65
CA ALA A 208 -25.96 3.40 -22.94
C ALA A 208 -26.02 4.89 -23.32
N LYS A 209 -24.92 5.63 -23.16
CA LYS A 209 -24.83 7.06 -23.44
C LYS A 209 -24.43 7.29 -24.90
N ASN A 210 -25.02 8.32 -25.51
CA ASN A 210 -24.60 8.74 -26.86
C ASN A 210 -23.12 9.20 -26.83
N PRO A 211 -22.33 9.04 -27.91
CA PRO A 211 -20.92 9.41 -27.93
C PRO A 211 -20.64 10.85 -27.47
N HIS A 212 -21.52 11.79 -27.83
CA HIS A 212 -21.46 13.18 -27.37
C HIS A 212 -21.67 13.35 -25.86
N GLN A 213 -22.51 12.51 -25.24
CA GLN A 213 -22.72 12.50 -23.80
C GLN A 213 -21.56 11.86 -23.04
N VAL A 214 -20.88 10.88 -23.64
CA VAL A 214 -19.64 10.31 -23.10
C VAL A 214 -18.53 11.36 -23.11
N THR A 215 -18.34 12.07 -24.23
CA THR A 215 -17.37 13.17 -24.31
C THR A 215 -17.69 14.26 -23.28
N MET A 216 -18.93 14.73 -23.21
CA MET A 216 -19.35 15.75 -22.24
C MET A 216 -19.25 15.27 -20.78
N ALA A 217 -19.43 13.98 -20.49
CA ALA A 217 -19.28 13.42 -19.14
C ALA A 217 -17.81 13.37 -18.71
N PHE A 218 -16.90 12.96 -19.59
CA PHE A 218 -15.45 13.04 -19.34
C PHE A 218 -14.99 14.48 -19.18
N THR A 219 -15.45 15.37 -20.08
CA THR A 219 -15.18 16.80 -20.04
C THR A 219 -15.70 17.43 -18.73
N ASN A 220 -16.93 17.14 -18.32
CA ASN A 220 -17.48 17.65 -17.06
C ASN A 220 -16.83 17.03 -15.83
N MET A 221 -16.47 15.74 -15.82
CA MET A 221 -15.71 15.13 -14.73
C MET A 221 -14.38 15.84 -14.49
N VAL A 222 -13.75 16.35 -15.55
CA VAL A 222 -12.54 17.18 -15.44
C VAL A 222 -12.88 18.62 -15.00
N TYR A 223 -13.95 19.23 -15.52
CA TYR A 223 -14.32 20.63 -15.24
C TYR A 223 -15.00 20.89 -13.89
N THR A 224 -15.83 19.98 -13.36
CA THR A 224 -16.51 20.18 -12.06
C THR A 224 -15.59 19.94 -10.85
N ASN A 225 -14.40 19.41 -11.10
CA ASN A 225 -13.41 19.02 -10.10
C ASN A 225 -12.35 20.11 -9.82
N SER A 226 -12.23 21.09 -10.71
CA SER A 226 -11.38 22.27 -10.51
C SER A 226 -12.20 23.40 -9.89
N GLY A 227 -12.40 23.39 -8.58
CA GLY A 227 -13.08 24.46 -7.83
C GLY A 227 -12.38 25.84 -7.83
N ALA A 228 -11.46 26.09 -8.77
CA ALA A 228 -10.48 27.18 -8.73
C ALA A 228 -10.60 28.22 -9.86
N THR A 229 -11.72 28.31 -10.58
CA THR A 229 -11.80 29.16 -11.79
C THR A 229 -12.88 30.24 -11.76
N ASN A 230 -13.16 30.82 -10.59
CA ASN A 230 -13.78 32.15 -10.53
C ASN A 230 -12.76 33.23 -10.95
N GLY A 231 -12.27 33.21 -12.21
CA GLY A 231 -11.50 34.34 -12.74
C GLY A 231 -10.53 34.14 -13.92
N MET A 232 -10.26 32.94 -14.43
CA MET A 232 -9.33 32.75 -15.57
C MET A 232 -10.07 32.40 -16.86
N GLY A 233 -9.72 33.11 -17.95
CA GLY A 233 -10.39 33.00 -19.25
C GLY A 233 -10.16 31.65 -19.95
N HIS A 234 -11.19 31.20 -20.67
CA HIS A 234 -11.31 29.87 -21.32
C HIS A 234 -10.16 29.41 -22.25
N GLY A 235 -9.24 30.28 -22.67
CA GLY A 235 -8.24 29.97 -23.71
C GLY A 235 -6.93 29.35 -23.22
N ASP A 236 -6.38 29.84 -22.10
CA ASP A 236 -5.02 29.48 -21.66
C ASP A 236 -4.95 28.22 -20.78
N MET A 237 -6.11 27.72 -20.31
CA MET A 237 -6.19 26.60 -19.37
C MET A 237 -6.27 25.21 -20.05
N SER A 238 -6.75 25.15 -21.30
CA SER A 238 -7.06 23.88 -21.96
C SER A 238 -5.86 22.94 -22.17
N SER A 239 -4.68 23.49 -22.39
CA SER A 239 -3.44 22.74 -22.61
C SER A 239 -2.78 22.27 -21.31
N PHE A 240 -2.88 23.07 -20.24
CA PHE A 240 -2.42 22.71 -18.90
C PHE A 240 -3.35 21.65 -18.26
N GLU A 241 -4.65 21.79 -18.45
CA GLU A 241 -5.68 20.85 -17.98
C GLU A 241 -5.62 19.51 -18.74
N GLN A 242 -5.40 19.53 -20.06
CA GLN A 242 -5.13 18.31 -20.84
C GLN A 242 -3.82 17.65 -20.43
N ALA A 243 -2.77 18.42 -20.11
CA ALA A 243 -1.50 17.86 -19.65
C ALA A 243 -1.64 17.17 -18.29
N LEU A 244 -2.46 17.71 -17.37
CA LEU A 244 -2.79 17.07 -16.10
C LEU A 244 -3.59 15.78 -16.31
N GLY A 245 -4.66 15.81 -17.11
CA GLY A 245 -5.47 14.61 -17.38
C GLY A 245 -4.69 13.51 -18.12
N VAL A 246 -3.76 13.86 -19.02
CA VAL A 246 -2.89 12.87 -19.69
C VAL A 246 -1.82 12.34 -18.73
N ALA A 247 -1.20 13.20 -17.90
CA ALA A 247 -0.27 12.77 -16.87
C ALA A 247 -0.96 11.84 -15.85
N GLU A 248 -2.22 12.11 -15.54
CA GLU A 248 -3.07 11.34 -14.64
C GLU A 248 -3.41 9.95 -15.19
N VAL A 249 -3.83 9.83 -16.46
CA VAL A 249 -4.04 8.53 -17.13
C VAL A 249 -2.74 7.73 -17.21
N ILE A 250 -1.62 8.39 -17.52
CA ILE A 250 -0.30 7.75 -17.58
C ILE A 250 0.11 7.26 -16.19
N VAL A 251 -0.07 8.07 -15.15
CA VAL A 251 0.22 7.70 -13.76
C VAL A 251 -0.67 6.53 -13.34
N GLN A 252 -1.99 6.61 -13.54
CA GLN A 252 -2.92 5.53 -13.17
C GLN A 252 -2.60 4.22 -13.91
N THR A 253 -2.25 4.29 -15.20
CA THR A 253 -1.83 3.13 -16.00
C THR A 253 -0.52 2.56 -15.48
N VAL A 254 0.48 3.40 -15.21
CA VAL A 254 1.77 2.98 -14.65
C VAL A 254 1.58 2.38 -13.26
N LEU A 255 0.68 2.90 -12.44
CA LEU A 255 0.40 2.40 -11.10
C LEU A 255 -0.28 1.02 -11.12
N LEU A 256 -1.31 0.86 -11.95
CA LEU A 256 -1.99 -0.43 -12.15
C LEU A 256 -1.04 -1.48 -12.74
N MET A 257 -0.22 -1.09 -13.73
CA MET A 257 0.76 -1.99 -14.33
C MET A 257 1.91 -2.33 -13.37
N SER A 258 2.43 -1.35 -12.62
CA SER A 258 3.49 -1.57 -11.61
C SER A 258 3.01 -2.48 -10.49
N PHE A 259 1.76 -2.35 -10.05
CA PHE A 259 1.17 -3.27 -9.08
C PHE A 259 1.14 -4.71 -9.61
N THR A 260 0.75 -4.89 -10.88
CA THR A 260 0.72 -6.20 -11.55
C THR A 260 2.13 -6.80 -11.69
N LEU A 261 3.16 -5.96 -11.88
CA LEU A 261 4.55 -6.38 -12.03
C LEU A 261 5.29 -6.62 -10.70
N LEU A 262 4.72 -6.16 -9.57
CA LEU A 262 5.31 -6.30 -8.23
C LEU A 262 4.67 -7.42 -7.40
N LEU A 263 3.65 -8.09 -7.95
CA LEU A 263 3.10 -9.37 -7.48
C LEU A 263 3.84 -10.55 -8.13
#